data_AF-A0A4R8U9S4-F1
#
_entry.id   AF-A0A4R8U9S4-F1
#
_cell.length_a   1.000
_cell.length_b   1.000
_cell.length_c   1.000
_cell.angle_alpha   90.00
_cell.angle_beta   90.00
_cell.angle_gamma   90.00
#
_symmetry.space_group_name_H-M   'P 1'
#
loop_
_entity.id
_entity.type
_entity.pdbx_description
1 polymer ?
#
loop_
_entity_poly.entity_id
_entity_poly.type
_entity_poly.pdbx_seq_one_letter_code
_entity_poly.pdbx_strand_id
1 'polypeptide(L)'
;MTTAKTTTPATADELRAALAALEAQEQAEQKEQAALIQTAQAARAQKVFDANPALEAELARIGDAQYGEAVAAAIAGDLNAAYSGFVSYLGARAARSRARSDAQGAANLLRREPHTTANIEYRQQPFSDFIDSNLHKAIEANANTAIAPYLEPDIDDAETAAAYLDQGK
;
A
#
# COMPACT_ATOMS: atom_id res chain seq x y z
N MET A 1 -6.67 65.00 19.67
CA MET A 1 -7.08 64.10 20.77
C MET A 1 -6.92 62.67 20.30
N THR A 2 -5.79 62.05 20.62
CA THR A 2 -5.51 60.64 20.33
C THR A 2 -6.02 59.83 21.52
N THR A 3 -7.10 59.08 21.31
CA THR A 3 -7.58 58.07 22.26
C THR A 3 -6.53 56.97 22.32
N ALA A 4 -5.72 57.00 23.39
CA ALA A 4 -4.89 55.87 23.74
C ALA A 4 -5.82 54.67 24.00
N LYS A 5 -5.73 53.64 23.15
CA LYS A 5 -6.32 52.34 23.44
C LYS A 5 -5.61 51.80 24.68
N THR A 6 -6.20 51.99 25.85
CA THR A 6 -5.84 51.25 27.06
C THR A 6 -6.25 49.80 26.84
N THR A 7 -5.33 48.99 26.30
CA THR A 7 -5.37 47.55 26.48
C THR A 7 -4.92 47.28 27.92
N THR A 8 -5.89 47.16 28.82
CA THR A 8 -5.63 46.65 30.18
C THR A 8 -4.94 45.29 30.06
N PRO A 9 -3.82 45.04 30.77
CA PRO A 9 -3.18 43.73 30.74
C PRO A 9 -4.15 42.68 31.27
N ALA A 10 -4.30 41.56 30.55
CA ALA A 10 -5.13 40.45 30.98
C ALA A 10 -4.66 39.94 32.34
N THR A 11 -5.61 39.69 33.24
CA THR A 11 -5.34 39.13 34.56
C THR A 11 -4.78 37.72 34.44
N ALA A 12 -4.04 37.26 35.47
CA ALA A 12 -3.47 35.91 35.47
C ALA A 12 -4.53 34.80 35.31
N ASP A 13 -5.75 35.04 35.79
CA ASP A 13 -6.87 34.11 35.66
C ASP A 13 -7.48 34.12 34.25
N GLU A 14 -7.56 35.29 33.59
CA GLU A 14 -7.97 35.40 32.18
C GLU A 14 -6.95 34.72 31.25
N LEU A 15 -5.65 34.84 31.54
CA LEU A 15 -4.60 34.15 30.78
C LEU A 15 -4.65 32.64 30.96
N ARG A 16 -4.91 32.13 32.18
CA ARG A 16 -5.09 30.68 32.40
C ARG A 16 -6.35 30.15 31.71
N ALA A 17 -7.45 30.89 31.72
CA ALA A 17 -8.66 30.51 31.01
C ALA A 17 -8.45 30.48 29.49
N ALA A 18 -7.73 31.46 28.94
CA ALA A 18 -7.40 31.50 27.51
C ALA A 18 -6.46 30.35 27.11
N LEU A 19 -5.45 30.03 27.92
CA LEU A 19 -4.57 28.88 27.68
C LEU A 19 -5.35 27.55 27.74
N ALA A 20 -6.21 27.37 28.74
CA ALA A 20 -7.04 26.17 28.84
C ALA A 20 -8.02 26.04 27.66
N ALA A 21 -8.54 27.16 27.13
CA ALA A 21 -9.39 27.16 25.95
C ALA A 21 -8.60 26.77 24.68
N LEU A 22 -7.36 27.25 24.53
CA LEU A 22 -6.47 26.86 23.44
C LEU A 22 -6.08 25.37 23.51
N GLU A 23 -5.73 24.87 24.70
CA GLU A 23 -5.43 23.44 24.91
C GLU A 23 -6.65 22.57 24.60
N ALA A 24 -7.86 22.99 25.00
CA ALA A 24 -9.10 22.28 24.69
C ALA A 24 -9.41 22.28 23.18
N GLN A 25 -9.15 23.39 22.50
CA GLN A 25 -9.29 23.49 21.05
C GLN A 25 -8.29 22.57 20.33
N GLU A 26 -7.02 22.59 20.72
CA GLU A 26 -5.99 21.75 20.12
C GLU A 26 -6.32 20.25 20.30
N GLN A 27 -6.79 19.85 21.49
CA GLN A 27 -7.23 18.48 21.72
C GLN A 27 -8.45 18.09 20.87
N ALA A 28 -9.36 19.02 20.61
CA ALA A 28 -10.50 18.78 19.73
C ALA A 28 -10.06 18.60 18.28
N GLU A 29 -9.16 19.45 17.79
CA GLU A 29 -8.59 19.37 16.45
C GLU A 29 -7.79 18.09 16.25
N GLN A 30 -6.97 17.68 17.23
CA GLN A 30 -6.23 16.41 17.18
C GLN A 30 -7.18 15.20 17.13
N LYS A 31 -8.29 15.24 17.87
CA LYS A 31 -9.32 14.18 17.83
C LYS A 31 -10.01 14.12 16.46
N GLU A 32 -10.32 15.27 15.88
CA GLU A 32 -10.93 15.36 14.55
C GLU A 32 -9.99 14.82 13.46
N GLN A 33 -8.72 15.22 13.48
CA GLN A 33 -7.69 14.70 12.57
C GLN A 33 -7.52 13.19 12.72
N ALA A 34 -7.47 12.67 13.95
CA ALA A 34 -7.37 11.24 14.19
C ALA A 34 -8.59 10.48 13.65
N ALA A 35 -9.80 11.02 13.82
CA ALA A 35 -11.03 10.42 13.29
C ALA A 35 -11.05 10.42 11.75
N LEU A 36 -10.57 11.50 11.12
CA LEU A 36 -10.44 11.59 9.67
C LEU A 36 -9.47 10.53 9.13
N ILE A 37 -8.29 10.40 9.74
CA ILE A 37 -7.29 9.40 9.38
C ILE A 37 -7.87 7.99 9.52
N GLN A 38 -8.53 7.67 10.63
CA GLN A 38 -9.16 6.36 10.84
C GLN A 38 -10.23 6.05 9.79
N THR A 39 -11.02 7.05 9.40
CA THR A 39 -12.07 6.90 8.38
C THR A 39 -11.45 6.61 7.01
N ALA A 40 -10.41 7.35 6.64
CA ALA A 40 -9.70 7.15 5.39
C ALA A 40 -8.97 5.79 5.36
N GLN A 41 -8.32 5.38 6.45
CA GLN A 41 -7.69 4.06 6.58
C GLN A 41 -8.71 2.92 6.44
N ALA A 42 -9.90 3.06 7.02
CA ALA A 42 -10.97 2.08 6.86
C ALA A 42 -11.47 2.00 5.40
N ALA A 43 -11.61 3.14 4.72
CA ALA A 43 -11.97 3.18 3.31
C ALA A 43 -10.90 2.52 2.42
N ARG A 44 -9.61 2.83 2.65
CA ARG A 44 -8.48 2.16 1.99
C ARG A 44 -8.50 0.67 2.21
N ALA A 45 -8.62 0.24 3.46
CA ALA A 45 -8.67 -1.17 3.81
C ALA A 45 -9.82 -1.88 3.07
N GLN A 46 -11.01 -1.27 3.01
CA GLN A 46 -12.14 -1.82 2.28
C GLN A 46 -11.83 -2.00 0.79
N LYS A 47 -11.25 -0.98 0.15
CA LYS A 47 -10.87 -1.04 -1.27
C LYS A 47 -9.81 -2.10 -1.57
N VAL A 48 -8.75 -2.18 -0.76
CA VAL A 48 -7.72 -3.22 -0.87
C VAL A 48 -8.33 -4.61 -0.69
N PHE A 49 -9.18 -4.79 0.33
CA PHE A 49 -9.82 -6.06 0.63
C PHE A 49 -10.71 -6.53 -0.53
N ASP A 50 -11.49 -5.62 -1.12
CA ASP A 50 -12.41 -5.94 -2.21
C ASP A 50 -11.67 -6.21 -3.53
N ALA A 51 -10.56 -5.52 -3.80
CA ALA A 51 -9.77 -5.68 -5.03
C ALA A 51 -8.88 -6.94 -5.02
N ASN A 52 -8.46 -7.41 -3.84
CA ASN A 52 -7.46 -8.46 -3.69
C ASN A 52 -7.80 -9.79 -4.42
N PRO A 53 -9.04 -10.33 -4.39
CA PRO A 53 -9.33 -11.59 -5.08
C PRO A 53 -9.09 -11.52 -6.60
N ALA A 54 -9.48 -10.42 -7.24
CA ALA A 54 -9.29 -10.21 -8.67
C ALA A 54 -7.81 -10.02 -9.03
N LEU A 55 -7.11 -9.19 -8.24
CA LEU A 55 -5.67 -8.98 -8.37
C LEU A 55 -4.88 -10.29 -8.23
N GLU A 56 -5.22 -11.11 -7.24
CA GLU A 56 -4.55 -12.38 -6.99
C GLU A 56 -4.70 -13.35 -8.17
N ALA A 57 -5.89 -13.42 -8.77
CA ALA A 57 -6.18 -14.24 -9.94
C ALA A 57 -5.45 -13.75 -11.19
N GLU A 58 -5.40 -12.43 -11.39
CA GLU A 58 -4.69 -11.83 -12.52
C GLU A 58 -3.18 -12.08 -12.45
N LEU A 59 -2.57 -11.84 -11.29
CA LEU A 59 -1.14 -12.11 -11.09
C LEU A 59 -0.81 -13.60 -11.20
N ALA A 60 -1.73 -14.49 -10.81
CA ALA A 60 -1.55 -15.93 -11.01
C ALA A 60 -1.51 -16.26 -12.50
N ARG A 61 -2.46 -15.73 -13.28
CA ARG A 61 -2.52 -15.91 -14.75
C ARG A 61 -1.26 -15.36 -15.43
N ILE A 62 -0.78 -14.18 -15.02
CA ILE A 62 0.45 -13.58 -15.55
C ILE A 62 1.65 -14.49 -15.22
N GLY A 63 1.78 -14.94 -13.97
CA GLY A 63 2.86 -15.82 -13.56
C GLY A 63 2.85 -17.15 -14.32
N ASP A 64 1.68 -17.75 -14.54
CA ASP A 64 1.54 -18.99 -15.32
C ASP A 64 1.97 -18.82 -16.78
N ALA A 65 1.55 -17.71 -17.41
CA ALA A 65 1.94 -17.40 -18.79
C ALA A 65 3.46 -17.21 -18.91
N GLN A 66 4.05 -16.40 -18.02
CA GLN A 66 5.49 -16.10 -18.02
C GLN A 66 6.36 -17.33 -17.76
N TYR A 67 5.91 -18.22 -16.86
CA TYR A 67 6.58 -19.49 -16.65
C TYR A 67 6.48 -20.40 -17.89
N GLY A 68 5.33 -20.45 -18.55
CA GLY A 68 5.14 -21.18 -19.81
C GLY A 68 6.07 -20.69 -20.92
N GLU A 69 6.21 -19.37 -21.08
CA GLU A 69 7.14 -18.73 -22.02
C GLU A 69 8.59 -19.09 -21.69
N ALA A 70 8.97 -19.07 -20.41
CA ALA A 70 10.31 -19.45 -19.96
C ALA A 70 10.66 -20.91 -20.30
N VAL A 71 9.71 -21.83 -20.10
CA VAL A 71 9.87 -23.25 -20.45
C VAL A 71 10.00 -23.42 -21.96
N ALA A 72 9.16 -22.77 -22.75
CA ALA A 72 9.21 -22.86 -24.21
C ALA A 72 10.54 -22.33 -24.76
N ALA A 73 11.03 -21.21 -24.24
CA ALA A 73 12.32 -20.65 -24.60
C ALA A 73 13.49 -21.57 -24.23
N ALA A 74 13.46 -22.20 -23.05
CA ALA A 74 14.47 -23.16 -22.63
C ALA A 74 14.54 -24.38 -23.57
N ILE A 75 13.39 -24.91 -24.00
CA ILE A 75 13.31 -26.01 -24.97
C ILE A 75 13.89 -25.59 -26.33
N ALA A 76 13.66 -24.34 -26.74
CA ALA A 76 14.20 -23.79 -27.97
C ALA A 76 15.70 -23.43 -27.91
N GLY A 77 16.33 -23.52 -26.72
CA GLY A 77 17.72 -23.12 -26.50
C GLY A 77 17.95 -21.61 -26.38
N ASP A 78 16.89 -20.81 -26.27
CA ASP A 78 16.99 -19.36 -26.02
C ASP A 78 17.07 -19.08 -24.52
N LEU A 79 18.30 -19.07 -24.00
CA LEU A 79 18.56 -18.84 -22.58
C LEU A 79 18.17 -17.42 -22.12
N ASN A 80 18.23 -16.41 -22.99
CA ASN A 80 17.90 -15.04 -22.63
C ASN A 80 16.39 -14.87 -22.45
N ALA A 81 15.60 -15.40 -23.38
CA ALA A 81 14.14 -15.42 -23.24
C ALA A 81 13.70 -16.30 -22.06
N ALA A 82 14.35 -17.44 -21.85
CA ALA A 82 14.07 -18.31 -20.70
C ALA A 82 14.30 -17.59 -19.36
N TYR A 83 15.43 -16.89 -19.24
CA TYR A 83 15.74 -16.07 -18.08
C TYR A 83 14.71 -14.95 -17.88
N SER A 84 14.42 -14.18 -18.92
CA SER A 84 13.48 -13.05 -18.85
C SER A 84 12.06 -13.48 -18.44
N GLY A 85 11.54 -14.57 -19.01
CA GLY A 85 10.25 -15.14 -18.63
C GLY A 85 10.23 -15.65 -17.18
N PHE A 86 11.31 -16.31 -16.74
CA PHE A 86 11.41 -16.81 -15.36
C PHE A 86 11.50 -15.67 -14.34
N VAL A 87 12.27 -14.60 -14.63
CA VAL A 87 12.29 -13.38 -13.81
C VAL A 87 10.89 -12.77 -13.70
N SER A 88 10.14 -12.74 -14.81
CA SER A 88 8.78 -12.18 -14.83
C SER A 88 7.79 -13.03 -14.04
N TYR A 89 7.91 -14.36 -14.10
CA TYR A 89 7.17 -15.27 -13.21
C TYR A 89 7.48 -14.98 -11.73
N LEU A 90 8.77 -14.85 -11.37
CA LEU A 90 9.17 -14.53 -9.99
C LEU A 90 8.67 -13.15 -9.54
N GLY A 91 8.65 -12.16 -10.45
CA GLY A 91 8.07 -10.84 -10.22
C GLY A 91 6.57 -10.92 -9.91
N ALA A 92 5.80 -11.64 -10.73
CA ALA A 92 4.38 -11.88 -10.49
C ALA A 92 4.14 -12.63 -9.16
N ARG A 93 4.99 -13.62 -8.84
CA ARG A 93 4.95 -14.34 -7.57
C ARG A 93 5.20 -13.43 -6.37
N ALA A 94 6.21 -12.56 -6.45
CA ALA A 94 6.52 -11.59 -5.41
C ALA A 94 5.40 -10.54 -5.26
N ALA A 95 4.82 -10.06 -6.37
CA ALA A 95 3.66 -9.18 -6.35
C ALA A 95 2.45 -9.83 -5.64
N ARG A 96 2.16 -11.11 -5.91
CA ARG A 96 1.09 -11.84 -5.18
C ARG A 96 1.35 -11.90 -3.69
N SER A 97 2.60 -12.16 -3.30
CA SER A 97 2.97 -12.19 -1.87
C SER A 97 2.74 -10.84 -1.20
N ARG A 98 3.06 -9.73 -1.87
CA ARG A 98 2.85 -8.37 -1.35
C ARG A 98 1.36 -8.02 -1.28
N ALA A 99 0.61 -8.28 -2.34
CA ALA A 99 -0.84 -8.07 -2.38
C ALA A 99 -1.56 -8.81 -1.24
N ARG A 100 -1.18 -10.07 -0.97
CA ARG A 100 -1.72 -10.83 0.17
C ARG A 100 -1.37 -10.22 1.51
N SER A 101 -0.15 -9.71 1.68
CA SER A 101 0.26 -9.06 2.93
C SER A 101 -0.57 -7.80 3.19
N ASP A 102 -0.79 -6.97 2.17
CA ASP A 102 -1.63 -5.76 2.28
C ASP A 102 -3.10 -6.13 2.54
N ALA A 103 -3.63 -7.13 1.83
CA ALA A 103 -4.98 -7.65 2.06
C ALA A 103 -5.18 -8.25 3.46
N GLN A 104 -4.17 -8.92 4.02
CA GLN A 104 -4.19 -9.39 5.42
C GLN A 104 -4.20 -8.22 6.41
N GLY A 105 -3.39 -7.18 6.15
CA GLY A 105 -3.42 -5.94 6.94
C GLY A 105 -4.80 -5.27 6.92
N ALA A 106 -5.38 -5.13 5.72
CA ALA A 106 -6.72 -4.61 5.52
C ALA A 106 -7.80 -5.46 6.21
N ALA A 107 -7.73 -6.80 6.07
CA ALA A 107 -8.66 -7.72 6.72
C ALA A 107 -8.62 -7.60 8.24
N ASN A 108 -7.43 -7.48 8.83
CA ASN A 108 -7.26 -7.26 10.27
C ASN A 108 -7.91 -5.96 10.73
N LEU A 109 -7.73 -4.87 9.98
CA LEU A 109 -8.34 -3.57 10.28
C LEU A 109 -9.88 -3.64 10.20
N LEU A 110 -10.41 -4.34 9.20
CA LEU A 110 -11.84 -4.53 8.99
C LEU A 110 -12.46 -5.63 9.88
N ARG A 111 -11.65 -6.37 10.66
CA ARG A 111 -12.05 -7.55 11.45
C ARG A 111 -12.76 -8.61 10.61
N ARG A 112 -12.22 -8.88 9.42
CA ARG A 112 -12.71 -9.89 8.47
C ARG A 112 -11.66 -10.96 8.24
N GLU A 113 -12.09 -12.10 7.69
CA GLU A 113 -11.16 -13.15 7.29
C GLU A 113 -10.51 -12.79 5.94
N PRO A 114 -9.17 -12.80 5.83
CA PRO A 114 -8.50 -12.48 4.59
C PRO A 114 -8.76 -13.55 3.53
N HIS A 115 -9.14 -13.13 2.32
CA HIS A 115 -9.16 -14.04 1.18
C HIS A 115 -7.73 -14.31 0.71
N THR A 116 -7.26 -15.54 0.87
CA THR A 116 -5.98 -15.97 0.29
C THR A 116 -6.17 -17.32 -0.39
N THR A 117 -5.82 -17.44 -1.67
CA THR A 117 -5.71 -18.78 -2.27
C THR A 117 -4.51 -19.52 -1.67
N ALA A 118 -4.57 -20.84 -1.51
CA ALA A 118 -3.47 -21.56 -0.82
C ALA A 118 -2.13 -21.52 -1.59
N ASN A 119 -2.14 -21.24 -2.90
CA ASN A 119 -1.02 -21.62 -3.75
C ASN A 119 -0.15 -20.44 -4.27
N ILE A 120 1.05 -20.29 -3.67
CA ILE A 120 2.20 -19.53 -4.19
C ILE A 120 3.42 -20.47 -4.30
N GLU A 121 3.19 -21.69 -4.77
CA GLU A 121 4.25 -22.66 -4.97
C GLU A 121 5.34 -22.08 -5.88
N TYR A 122 6.58 -22.27 -5.46
CA TYR A 122 7.75 -21.98 -6.26
C TYR A 122 7.91 -23.08 -7.31
N ARG A 123 7.99 -22.68 -8.58
CA ARG A 123 8.36 -23.57 -9.67
C ARG A 123 9.85 -23.47 -9.91
N GLN A 124 10.50 -24.61 -10.10
CA GLN A 124 11.93 -24.65 -10.39
C GLN A 124 12.23 -23.98 -11.73
N GLN A 125 13.41 -23.39 -11.84
CA GLN A 125 13.88 -22.81 -13.09
C GLN A 125 13.97 -23.87 -14.20
N PRO A 126 13.59 -23.55 -15.45
CA PRO A 126 13.59 -24.53 -16.54
C PRO A 126 14.95 -24.64 -17.28
N PHE A 127 15.99 -23.93 -16.84
CA PHE A 127 17.31 -23.89 -17.48
C PHE A 127 18.45 -24.12 -16.47
N SER A 128 19.63 -24.53 -16.96
CA SER A 128 20.82 -24.78 -16.14
C SER A 128 21.31 -23.51 -15.44
N ASP A 129 21.83 -23.65 -14.22
CA ASP A 129 22.21 -22.56 -13.31
C ASP A 129 23.04 -21.45 -13.99
N PHE A 130 22.40 -20.31 -14.18
CA PHE A 130 23.06 -19.02 -14.28
C PHE A 130 22.22 -18.04 -13.48
N ILE A 131 22.52 -17.90 -12.19
CA ILE A 131 21.82 -16.95 -11.32
C ILE A 131 22.85 -16.05 -10.65
N ASP A 132 22.98 -14.86 -11.23
CA ASP A 132 23.82 -13.77 -10.74
C ASP A 132 23.03 -12.89 -9.76
N SER A 133 23.76 -12.15 -8.91
CA SER A 133 23.28 -11.20 -7.90
C SER A 133 22.27 -10.15 -8.40
N ASN A 134 22.23 -9.88 -9.71
CA ASN A 134 21.28 -8.98 -10.34
C ASN A 134 19.83 -9.52 -10.42
N LEU A 135 19.64 -10.83 -10.19
CA LEU A 135 18.33 -11.47 -10.25
C LEU A 135 17.34 -10.85 -9.26
N HIS A 136 17.77 -10.62 -8.01
CA HIS A 136 16.88 -10.09 -6.97
C HIS A 136 16.32 -8.71 -7.33
N LYS A 137 17.17 -7.81 -7.83
CA LYS A 137 16.75 -6.46 -8.26
C LYS A 137 15.76 -6.50 -9.42
N ALA A 138 15.98 -7.40 -10.38
CA ALA A 138 15.09 -7.57 -11.53
C ALA A 138 13.70 -8.09 -11.10
N ILE A 139 13.67 -9.04 -10.16
CA ILE A 139 12.43 -9.55 -9.58
C ILE A 139 11.67 -8.44 -8.84
N GLU A 140 12.36 -7.65 -8.02
CA GLU A 140 11.72 -6.55 -7.28
C GLU A 140 11.17 -5.47 -8.21
N ALA A 141 11.92 -5.07 -9.24
CA ALA A 141 11.48 -4.08 -10.22
C ALA A 141 10.23 -4.57 -10.99
N ASN A 142 10.22 -5.84 -11.38
CA ASN A 142 9.07 -6.42 -12.06
C ASN A 142 7.86 -6.54 -11.11
N ALA A 143 8.08 -6.98 -9.87
CA ALA A 143 7.02 -7.05 -8.86
C ALA A 143 6.39 -5.67 -8.58
N ASN A 144 7.22 -4.62 -8.45
CA ASN A 144 6.75 -3.24 -8.31
C ASN A 144 5.90 -2.81 -9.50
N THR A 145 6.35 -3.09 -10.72
CA THR A 145 5.62 -2.74 -11.94
C THR A 145 4.27 -3.46 -12.03
N ALA A 146 4.23 -4.75 -11.68
CA ALA A 146 3.02 -5.56 -11.76
C ALA A 146 1.97 -5.15 -10.72
N ILE A 147 2.38 -4.72 -9.52
CA ILE A 147 1.45 -4.32 -8.47
C ILE A 147 1.13 -2.81 -8.48
N ALA A 148 1.93 -1.98 -9.14
CA ALA A 148 1.76 -0.52 -9.17
C ALA A 148 0.33 -0.05 -9.49
N PRO A 149 -0.41 -0.65 -10.44
CA PRO A 149 -1.79 -0.25 -10.73
C PRO A 149 -2.78 -0.49 -9.58
N TYR A 150 -2.40 -1.28 -8.58
CA TYR A 150 -3.25 -1.72 -7.47
C TYR A 150 -2.76 -1.21 -6.11
N LEU A 151 -1.69 -0.42 -6.08
CA LEU A 151 -1.18 0.18 -4.85
C LEU A 151 -2.10 1.32 -4.44
N GLU A 152 -2.68 1.20 -3.25
CA GLU A 152 -3.34 2.31 -2.59
C GLU A 152 -2.30 3.12 -1.78
N PRO A 153 -2.39 4.46 -1.78
CA PRO A 153 -1.49 5.30 -1.01
C PRO A 153 -1.58 4.99 0.49
N ASP A 154 -0.46 5.16 1.20
CA ASP A 154 -0.45 5.11 2.65
C ASP A 154 -1.13 6.37 3.23
N ILE A 155 -1.84 6.21 4.33
CA ILE A 155 -2.61 7.29 4.98
C ILE A 155 -2.03 7.52 6.37
N ASP A 156 -1.07 8.44 6.42
CA ASP A 156 -0.27 8.73 7.62
C ASP A 156 -0.57 10.11 8.24
N ASP A 157 -1.31 10.96 7.52
CA ASP A 157 -1.65 12.31 7.92
C ASP A 157 -3.07 12.74 7.47
N ALA A 158 -3.56 13.84 8.03
CA ALA A 158 -4.90 14.35 7.80
C ALA A 158 -5.11 14.93 6.38
N GLU A 159 -4.05 15.44 5.74
CA GLU A 159 -4.12 15.99 4.38
C GLU A 159 -4.32 14.87 3.36
N THR A 160 -3.51 13.83 3.46
CA THR A 160 -3.62 12.60 2.66
C THR A 160 -4.95 11.90 2.90
N ALA A 161 -5.42 11.86 4.16
CA ALA A 161 -6.73 11.29 4.50
C ALA A 161 -7.90 12.08 3.86
N ALA A 162 -7.86 13.41 3.90
CA ALA A 162 -8.87 14.26 3.26
C ALA A 162 -8.88 14.06 1.74
N ALA A 163 -7.71 14.09 1.12
CA ALA A 163 -7.56 13.88 -0.33
C ALA A 163 -8.08 12.50 -0.76
N TYR A 164 -7.79 11.46 0.02
CA TYR A 164 -8.25 10.10 -0.24
C TYR A 164 -9.78 9.99 -0.22
N LEU A 165 -10.42 10.56 0.80
CA LEU A 165 -11.87 10.51 0.95
C LEU A 165 -12.60 11.35 -0.11
N ASP A 166 -11.97 12.40 -0.64
CA ASP A 166 -12.57 13.23 -1.69
C ASP A 166 -12.51 12.56 -3.07
N GLN A 167 -11.49 11.73 -3.34
CA GLN A 167 -11.41 10.91 -4.56
C GLN A 167 -12.48 9.81 -4.64
N GLY A 168 -13.11 9.47 -3.51
CA GLY A 168 -14.18 8.46 -3.42
C GLY A 168 -15.60 8.99 -3.62
N LYS A 169 -15.78 10.30 -3.85
CA LYS A 169 -17.07 10.94 -4.18
C LYS A 169 -17.28 11.04 -5.68
#